data_AF-A0A7C2TYQ8-F1
#
_entry.id   AF-A0A7C2TYQ8-F1
#
_cell.length_a   1.000
_cell.length_b   1.000
_cell.length_c   1.000
_cell.angle_alpha   90.00
_cell.angle_beta   90.00
_cell.angle_gamma   90.00
#
_symmetry.space_group_name_H-M   'P 1'
#
loop_
_entity.id
_entity.type
_entity.pdbx_description
1 polymer ?
#
loop_
_entity_poly.entity_id
_entity_poly.type
_entity_poly.pdbx_seq_one_letter_code
_entity_poly.pdbx_strand_id
1 'polypeptide(L)'
;MMKIFTAAVLSLLLFSLVACCSTAQKKSQPAKAMQTAAKQFACLPGDVKPDDIVSYGEKEVSAQEKLIELNADCIDGRLVDGNKREIRFFRVACFGNPPYNYDEIRQREQEEIEKLKQNYTVVVIECNPMIM
;
A
#
# COMPACT_ATOMS: atom_id res chain seq x y z
N MET A 1 -24.73 -63.85 -2.42
CA MET A 1 -24.95 -63.12 -1.15
C MET A 1 -26.07 -62.11 -1.43
N MET A 2 -27.35 -62.38 -1.10
CA MET A 2 -28.01 -62.03 0.19
C MET A 2 -27.71 -60.57 0.58
N LYS A 3 -28.63 -59.59 0.72
CA LYS A 3 -30.09 -59.49 1.01
C LYS A 3 -30.61 -58.17 0.36
N ILE A 4 -31.72 -58.05 -0.36
CA ILE A 4 -33.16 -57.94 0.00
C ILE A 4 -33.50 -56.81 1.01
N PHE A 5 -34.60 -56.11 0.71
CA PHE A 5 -35.54 -55.29 1.52
C PHE A 5 -35.45 -53.76 1.29
N THR A 6 -36.33 -53.15 0.46
CA THR A 6 -37.71 -52.64 0.76
C THR A 6 -37.70 -51.58 1.88
N ALA A 7 -38.37 -50.43 1.86
CA ALA A 7 -39.59 -50.01 1.19
C ALA A 7 -39.75 -48.46 1.34
N ALA A 8 -40.65 -47.91 0.52
CA ALA A 8 -41.73 -47.00 0.91
C ALA A 8 -41.38 -45.66 1.61
N VAL A 9 -41.50 -44.53 0.91
CA VAL A 9 -42.73 -43.70 0.78
C VAL A 9 -42.85 -42.69 1.92
N LEU A 10 -42.70 -41.43 1.51
CA LEU A 10 -43.56 -40.28 1.87
C LEU A 10 -43.71 -39.97 3.37
N SER A 11 -43.04 -38.90 3.81
CA SER A 11 -43.66 -38.03 4.81
C SER A 11 -43.31 -36.57 4.55
N LEU A 12 -44.35 -35.78 4.68
CA LEU A 12 -44.57 -34.41 4.29
C LEU A 12 -44.44 -33.55 5.56
N LEU A 13 -44.14 -32.26 5.38
CA LEU A 13 -44.42 -31.13 6.28
C LEU A 13 -43.32 -30.64 7.25
N LEU A 14 -42.93 -29.39 6.96
CA LEU A 14 -42.88 -28.24 7.88
C LEU A 14 -41.89 -28.31 9.07
N PHE A 15 -40.67 -27.83 8.83
CA PHE A 15 -39.88 -27.18 9.89
C PHE A 15 -39.88 -25.66 9.69
N SER A 16 -40.86 -25.06 10.35
CA SER A 16 -40.95 -23.76 10.99
C SER A 16 -39.75 -22.81 10.87
N LEU A 17 -40.06 -21.58 10.44
CA LEU A 17 -39.29 -20.38 10.70
C LEU A 17 -38.87 -20.31 12.18
N VAL A 18 -37.58 -20.29 12.44
CA VAL A 18 -37.02 -19.73 13.68
C VAL A 18 -36.44 -18.37 13.33
N ALA A 19 -37.28 -17.35 13.47
CA ALA A 19 -36.85 -15.96 13.63
C ALA A 19 -36.64 -15.71 15.13
N CYS A 20 -35.39 -15.56 15.56
CA CYS A 20 -35.07 -14.67 16.68
C CYS A 20 -33.58 -14.36 16.83
N CYS A 21 -33.34 -13.09 17.13
CA CYS A 21 -32.21 -12.53 17.86
C CYS A 21 -30.88 -12.29 17.12
N SER A 22 -30.84 -11.11 16.51
CA SER A 22 -29.83 -10.08 16.78
C SER A 22 -28.37 -10.53 16.88
N THR A 23 -27.67 -10.51 15.74
CA THR A 23 -26.27 -10.06 15.76
C THR A 23 -26.24 -8.61 15.34
N ALA A 24 -26.08 -7.74 16.34
CA ALA A 24 -25.82 -6.33 16.15
C ALA A 24 -24.55 -6.19 15.29
N GLN A 25 -24.70 -5.88 14.01
CA GLN A 25 -23.60 -5.36 13.19
C GLN A 25 -23.20 -4.03 13.81
N LYS A 26 -22.12 -4.04 14.60
CA LYS A 26 -21.44 -2.85 15.09
C LYS A 26 -21.04 -2.00 13.88
N LYS A 27 -21.84 -0.97 13.61
CA LYS A 27 -21.43 0.17 12.81
C LYS A 27 -20.21 0.82 13.46
N SER A 28 -19.30 1.25 12.58
CA SER A 28 -18.23 2.23 12.78
C SER A 28 -17.11 1.89 13.78
N GLN A 29 -15.93 1.63 13.24
CA GLN A 29 -14.71 2.32 13.73
C GLN A 29 -13.77 2.68 12.57
N PRO A 30 -14.12 3.68 11.73
CA PRO A 30 -13.12 4.32 10.85
C PRO A 30 -11.99 4.97 11.66
N ALA A 31 -12.26 5.35 12.92
CA ALA A 31 -11.28 5.97 13.81
C ALA A 31 -10.11 5.05 14.21
N LYS A 32 -10.32 3.73 14.31
CA LYS A 32 -9.25 2.81 14.74
C LYS A 32 -8.29 2.50 13.60
N ALA A 33 -8.79 2.29 12.38
CA ALA A 33 -7.96 2.11 11.19
C ALA A 33 -7.17 3.39 10.84
N MET A 34 -7.80 4.57 11.00
CA MET A 34 -7.16 5.87 10.79
C MET A 34 -6.06 6.17 11.83
N GLN A 35 -6.24 5.76 13.10
CA GLN A 35 -5.21 5.88 14.14
C GLN A 35 -4.02 4.93 13.93
N THR A 36 -4.23 3.74 13.38
CA THR A 36 -3.13 2.82 13.05
C THR A 36 -2.29 3.37 11.90
N ALA A 37 -2.94 3.91 10.86
CA ALA A 37 -2.26 4.51 9.71
C ALA A 37 -1.41 5.73 10.12
N ALA A 38 -1.91 6.59 11.02
CA ALA A 38 -1.17 7.76 11.49
C ALA A 38 0.09 7.41 12.30
N LYS A 39 0.11 6.26 13.01
CA LYS A 39 1.31 5.79 13.73
C LYS A 39 2.30 5.07 12.82
N GLN A 40 1.83 4.44 11.74
CA GLN A 40 2.66 3.62 10.85
C GLN A 40 3.69 4.44 10.06
N PHE A 41 3.46 5.75 9.90
CA PHE A 41 4.36 6.66 9.18
C PHE A 41 4.96 7.75 10.06
N ALA A 42 5.08 7.52 11.38
CA ALA A 42 5.60 8.52 12.31
C ALA A 42 7.07 8.92 12.07
N CYS A 43 7.84 8.11 11.33
CA CYS A 43 9.22 8.43 10.92
C CYS A 43 9.37 8.67 9.42
N LEU A 44 8.30 9.08 8.75
CA LEU A 44 8.42 9.67 7.42
C LEU A 44 9.30 10.93 7.50
N PRO A 45 10.21 11.18 6.55
CA PRO A 45 10.98 12.42 6.55
C PRO A 45 10.05 13.63 6.41
N GLY A 46 10.40 14.75 7.05
CA GLY A 46 9.49 15.89 7.23
C GLY A 46 9.05 16.58 5.93
N ASP A 47 9.73 16.32 4.82
CA ASP A 47 9.45 16.83 3.48
C ASP A 47 8.62 15.86 2.62
N VAL A 48 8.19 14.72 3.17
CA VAL A 48 7.32 13.74 2.50
C VAL A 48 6.07 13.52 3.34
N LYS A 49 4.90 13.59 2.70
CA LYS A 49 3.61 13.30 3.32
C LYS A 49 3.06 11.97 2.83
N PRO A 50 2.22 11.28 3.62
CA PRO A 50 1.63 10.01 3.20
C PRO A 50 0.83 10.08 1.88
N ASP A 51 0.19 11.22 1.62
CA ASP A 51 -0.63 11.49 0.44
C ASP A 51 0.16 12.04 -0.76
N ASP A 52 1.47 12.31 -0.62
CA ASP A 52 2.29 12.74 -1.74
C ASP A 52 2.33 11.65 -2.82
N ILE A 53 2.09 12.01 -4.07
CA ILE A 53 2.22 11.09 -5.20
C ILE A 53 3.70 10.88 -5.52
N VAL A 54 4.12 9.62 -5.55
CA VAL A 54 5.51 9.23 -5.83
C VAL A 54 5.69 8.60 -7.21
N SER A 55 4.62 8.08 -7.82
CA SER A 55 4.64 7.58 -9.19
C SER A 55 3.37 7.93 -9.96
N TYR A 56 3.53 8.26 -11.25
CA TYR A 56 2.48 8.73 -12.15
C TYR A 56 2.27 7.78 -13.35
N GLY A 57 2.45 6.46 -13.15
CA GLY A 57 2.26 5.44 -14.19
C GLY A 57 0.79 5.24 -14.61
N GLU A 58 0.38 4.00 -14.90
CA GLU A 58 -1.02 3.69 -15.23
C GLU A 58 -2.02 4.10 -14.13
N LYS A 59 -1.54 4.15 -12.89
CA LYS A 59 -2.23 4.71 -11.74
C LYS A 59 -1.27 5.56 -10.94
N GLU A 60 -1.80 6.63 -10.36
CA GLU A 60 -1.06 7.38 -9.35
C GLU A 60 -0.87 6.48 -8.12
N VAL A 61 0.34 6.53 -7.56
CA VAL A 61 0.69 5.81 -6.33
C VAL A 61 1.18 6.83 -5.32
N SER A 62 0.52 6.89 -4.17
CA SER A 62 0.92 7.71 -3.03
C SER A 62 2.11 7.11 -2.29
N ALA A 63 2.83 7.94 -1.53
CA ALA A 63 3.90 7.50 -0.65
C ALA A 63 3.40 6.44 0.34
N GLN A 64 2.20 6.62 0.90
CA GLN A 64 1.56 5.66 1.79
C GLN A 64 1.37 4.29 1.13
N GLU A 65 0.77 4.26 -0.07
CA GLU A 65 0.54 3.01 -0.79
C GLU A 65 1.86 2.31 -1.12
N LYS A 66 2.88 3.08 -1.53
CA LYS A 66 4.21 2.53 -1.80
C LYS A 66 4.88 1.95 -0.57
N LEU A 67 4.75 2.61 0.58
CA LEU A 67 5.29 2.11 1.84
C LEU A 67 4.57 0.86 2.33
N ILE A 68 3.26 0.77 2.12
CA ILE A 68 2.50 -0.46 2.40
C ILE A 68 3.00 -1.60 1.51
N GLU A 69 3.19 -1.36 0.20
CA GLU A 69 3.73 -2.35 -0.75
C GLU A 69 5.12 -2.87 -0.31
N LEU A 70 5.97 -1.99 0.22
CA LEU A 70 7.31 -2.33 0.72
C LEU A 70 7.31 -3.01 2.09
N ASN A 71 6.14 -3.22 2.71
CA ASN A 71 5.99 -3.65 4.11
C ASN A 71 6.81 -2.76 5.06
N ALA A 72 6.72 -1.44 4.86
CA ALA A 72 7.52 -0.49 5.60
C ALA A 72 7.12 -0.43 7.08
N ASP A 73 8.12 -0.20 7.92
CA ASP A 73 7.98 -0.10 9.36
C ASP A 73 8.94 0.97 9.92
N CYS A 74 8.68 1.39 11.15
CA CYS A 74 9.48 2.36 11.85
C CYS A 74 10.29 1.70 12.97
N ILE A 75 11.62 1.66 12.82
CA ILE A 75 12.53 1.05 13.79
C ILE A 75 13.55 2.08 14.25
N ASP A 76 13.56 2.38 15.55
CA ASP A 76 14.45 3.37 16.16
C ASP A 76 14.41 4.73 15.46
N GLY A 77 13.21 5.15 15.01
CA GLY A 77 13.01 6.40 14.28
C GLY A 77 13.47 6.37 12.82
N ARG A 78 13.87 5.21 12.29
CA ARG A 78 14.20 5.02 10.88
C ARG A 78 13.09 4.30 10.15
N LEU A 79 12.76 4.79 8.96
CA LEU A 79 11.85 4.13 8.03
C LEU A 79 12.60 3.01 7.31
N VAL A 80 12.13 1.77 7.45
CA VAL A 80 12.77 0.59 6.86
C VAL A 80 11.76 -0.24 6.08
N ASP A 81 12.21 -1.04 5.11
CA ASP A 81 11.36 -1.98 4.36
C ASP A 81 11.19 -3.32 5.09
N GLY A 82 10.43 -4.24 4.48
CA GLY A 82 10.23 -5.60 4.98
C GLY A 82 11.52 -6.41 5.16
N ASN A 83 12.59 -6.05 4.43
CA ASN A 83 13.92 -6.66 4.53
C ASN A 83 14.85 -5.92 5.51
N LYS A 84 14.31 -4.95 6.27
CA LYS A 84 15.04 -4.11 7.24
C LYS A 84 16.12 -3.23 6.60
N ARG A 85 16.00 -2.93 5.31
CA ARG A 85 16.82 -1.91 4.64
C ARG A 85 16.17 -0.55 4.85
N GLU A 86 16.99 0.46 5.16
CA GLU A 86 16.50 1.83 5.31
C GLU A 86 15.92 2.33 3.98
N ILE A 87 14.73 2.93 4.06
CA ILE A 87 14.03 3.52 2.92
C ILE A 87 14.45 4.97 2.79
N ARG A 88 14.85 5.37 1.57
CA ARG A 88 15.16 6.76 1.24
C ARG A 88 14.33 7.25 0.07
N PHE A 89 13.84 8.48 0.18
CA PHE A 89 13.15 9.15 -0.91
C PHE A 89 14.16 9.91 -1.76
N PHE A 90 14.03 9.81 -3.07
CA PHE A 90 14.84 10.57 -4.02
C PHE A 90 13.92 11.33 -4.97
N ARG A 91 14.01 12.66 -4.98
CA ARG A 91 13.18 13.50 -5.85
C ARG A 91 13.96 13.84 -7.10
N VAL A 92 13.45 13.43 -8.25
CA VAL A 92 14.05 13.83 -9.54
C VAL A 92 13.75 15.29 -9.82
N ALA A 93 14.66 15.96 -10.51
CA ALA A 93 14.45 17.30 -11.00
C ALA A 93 13.30 17.31 -12.01
N CYS A 94 12.43 18.30 -11.84
CA CYS A 94 11.29 18.58 -12.70
C CYS A 94 11.52 19.90 -13.43
N PHE A 95 11.36 19.91 -14.74
CA PHE A 95 11.49 21.11 -15.56
C PHE A 95 10.27 21.22 -16.47
N GLY A 96 9.55 22.35 -16.41
CA GLY A 96 8.54 22.69 -17.42
C GLY A 96 9.17 23.07 -18.76
N ASN A 97 10.37 23.66 -18.73
CA ASN A 97 11.23 23.85 -19.90
C ASN A 97 12.63 23.27 -19.59
N PRO A 98 13.06 22.19 -20.28
CA PRO A 98 14.35 21.56 -20.01
C PRO A 98 15.53 22.54 -20.14
N PRO A 99 16.50 22.51 -19.21
CA PRO A 99 17.72 23.29 -19.34
C PRO A 99 18.63 22.72 -20.43
N TYR A 100 19.63 23.51 -20.86
CA TYR A 100 20.58 23.10 -21.90
C TYR A 100 21.38 21.83 -21.54
N ASN A 101 21.55 21.56 -20.25
CA ASN A 101 22.26 20.40 -19.71
C ASN A 101 21.30 19.34 -19.13
N TYR A 102 20.08 19.25 -19.65
CA TYR A 102 19.07 18.31 -19.18
C TYR A 102 19.60 16.87 -19.11
N ASP A 103 20.25 16.40 -20.16
CA ASP A 103 20.77 15.02 -20.22
C ASP A 103 21.83 14.75 -19.15
N GLU A 104 22.73 15.71 -18.89
CA GLU A 104 23.75 15.60 -17.83
C GLU A 104 23.13 15.58 -16.43
N ILE A 105 22.00 16.26 -16.24
CA ILE A 105 21.26 16.21 -14.97
C ILE A 105 20.63 14.83 -14.82
N ARG A 106 19.94 14.32 -15.84
CA ARG A 106 19.31 13.00 -15.82
C ARG A 106 20.32 11.87 -15.59
N GLN A 107 21.49 11.95 -16.22
CA GLN A 107 22.56 10.99 -16.02
C GLN A 107 23.05 10.99 -14.57
N ARG A 108 23.35 12.17 -14.01
CA ARG A 108 23.80 12.29 -12.61
C ARG A 108 22.78 11.79 -11.60
N GLU A 109 21.49 12.09 -11.82
CA GLU A 109 20.41 11.58 -10.98
C GLU A 109 20.32 10.05 -11.03
N GLN A 110 20.44 9.46 -12.22
CA GLN A 110 20.42 8.01 -12.39
C GLN A 110 21.60 7.35 -11.68
N GLU A 111 22.81 7.89 -11.83
CA GLU A 111 24.01 7.41 -11.14
C GLU A 111 23.86 7.49 -9.61
N GLU A 112 23.28 8.58 -9.09
CA GLU A 112 23.01 8.74 -7.66
C GLU A 112 21.97 7.74 -7.14
N ILE A 113 20.88 7.53 -7.88
CA ILE A 113 19.86 6.53 -7.55
C ILE A 113 20.48 5.13 -7.52
N GLU A 114 21.29 4.78 -8.50
CA GLU A 114 21.97 3.47 -8.57
C GLU A 114 22.92 3.27 -7.38
N LYS A 115 23.68 4.30 -7.02
CA LYS A 115 24.55 4.27 -5.84
C LYS A 115 23.75 4.11 -4.55
N LEU A 116 22.62 4.80 -4.40
CA LEU A 116 21.76 4.67 -3.22
C LEU A 116 21.16 3.26 -3.13
N LYS A 117 20.71 2.68 -4.25
CA LYS A 117 20.11 1.33 -4.30
C LYS A 117 21.03 0.22 -3.81
N GLN A 118 22.36 0.43 -3.79
CA GLN A 118 23.31 -0.53 -3.22
C GLN A 118 23.12 -0.71 -1.71
N ASN A 119 22.77 0.35 -0.99
CA ASN A 119 22.70 0.34 0.48
C ASN A 119 21.27 0.52 1.02
N TYR A 120 20.39 1.14 0.23
CA TYR A 120 19.05 1.56 0.64
C TYR A 120 17.97 0.98 -0.27
N THR A 121 16.74 0.97 0.24
CA THR A 121 15.55 0.83 -0.59
C THR A 121 15.13 2.23 -1.02
N VAL A 122 15.20 2.53 -2.31
CA VAL A 122 14.99 3.90 -2.83
C VAL A 122 13.59 4.02 -3.40
N VAL A 123 12.81 4.96 -2.87
CA VAL A 123 11.54 5.41 -3.46
C VAL A 123 11.83 6.67 -4.28
N VAL A 124 11.75 6.55 -5.59
CA VAL A 124 11.91 7.70 -6.50
C VAL A 124 10.58 8.43 -6.56
N ILE A 125 10.58 9.73 -6.27
CA ILE A 125 9.44 10.61 -6.45
C ILE A 125 9.52 11.17 -7.86
N GLU A 126 8.65 10.67 -8.72
CA GLU A 126 8.58 11.03 -10.13
C GLU A 126 8.05 12.46 -10.33
N CYS A 127 8.33 13.00 -11.52
CA CYS A 127 7.77 14.28 -11.90
C CYS A 127 6.30 14.14 -12.32
N ASN A 128 5.45 15.06 -11.88
CA ASN A 128 4.06 15.08 -12.30
C ASN A 128 3.97 15.48 -13.79
N PRO A 129 3.51 14.59 -14.69
CA PRO A 129 3.39 14.91 -16.11
C PRO A 129 2.32 15.95 -16.42
N MET A 130 1.41 16.24 -15.50
CA MET A 130 0.34 17.24 -15.68
C MET A 130 0.77 18.67 -15.32
N ILE A 131 1.95 18.84 -14.69
CA ILE A 131 2.52 20.14 -14.32
C ILE A 131 3.63 20.55 -15.30
N MET A 132 4.03 19.64 -16.20
CA MET A 132 4.91 19.90 -17.35
C MET A 132 4.07 20.35 -18.56
#